data_AF-A0A972GJ21-F1
#
_entry.id   AF-A0A972GJ21-F1
#
_cell.length_a   1.000
_cell.length_b   1.000
_cell.length_c   1.000
_cell.angle_alpha   90.00
_cell.angle_beta   90.00
_cell.angle_gamma   90.00
#
_symmetry.space_group_name_H-M   'P 1'
#
loop_
_entity.id
_entity.type
_entity.pdbx_description
1 polymer ?
#
loop_
_entity_poly.entity_id
_entity_poly.type
_entity_poly.pdbx_seq_one_letter_code
_entity_poly.pdbx_strand_id
1 'polypeptide(L)'
;MIRAGKVNLSERDLNAIRTAREWRNLITHYEFEFSTPTIKSVFSILLGFYLEFNRNQLQQNIEMNLPTDLWSQAIKINAYFEELRSRAVKRIEEENIDKQELWIRKICNADTIVVHDIGNINSLYAVCYTCGYNEDTVYCAKCIGPFYFSDLELIHVNILEDERLEYVCRDCFESLVTFDHVQPFDRS
;
A
#
# COMPACT_ATOMS: atom_id res chain seq x y z
N MET A 1 13.21 4.99 13.52
CA MET A 1 12.93 4.16 14.71
C MET A 1 12.15 5.00 15.70
N ILE A 2 10.94 4.58 16.08
CA ILE A 2 10.08 5.32 17.02
C ILE A 2 10.04 4.55 18.34
N ARG A 3 10.16 5.26 19.46
CA ARG A 3 10.02 4.71 20.82
C ARG A 3 8.67 5.05 21.40
N ALA A 4 7.90 4.02 21.76
CA ALA A 4 6.67 4.15 22.54
C ALA A 4 6.87 3.38 23.85
N GLY A 5 7.17 4.09 24.93
CA GLY A 5 7.56 3.45 26.20
C GLY A 5 8.87 2.66 26.07
N LYS A 6 8.84 1.35 26.40
CA LYS A 6 9.98 0.43 26.27
C LYS A 6 10.06 -0.29 24.92
N VAL A 7 9.10 -0.06 24.03
CA VAL A 7 9.01 -0.75 22.73
C VAL A 7 9.75 0.07 21.67
N ASN A 8 10.61 -0.60 20.90
CA ASN A 8 11.27 0.00 19.74
C ASN A 8 10.58 -0.51 18.47
N LEU A 9 10.02 0.41 17.67
CA LEU A 9 9.37 0.08 16.40
C LEU A 9 10.20 0.59 15.23
N SER A 10 10.43 -0.29 14.26
CA SER A 10 10.94 0.04 12.94
C SER A 10 9.85 0.70 12.08
N GLU A 11 10.25 1.26 10.95
CA GLU A 11 9.28 1.80 9.97
C GLU A 11 8.41 0.70 9.36
N ARG A 12 9.00 -0.48 9.14
CA ARG A 12 8.27 -1.68 8.68
C ARG A 12 7.18 -2.08 9.69
N ASP A 13 7.47 -2.02 10.98
CA ASP A 13 6.50 -2.31 12.05
C ASP A 13 5.34 -1.32 12.05
N LEU A 14 5.64 -0.02 11.93
CA LEU A 14 4.63 1.03 11.87
C LEU A 14 3.70 0.85 10.66
N ASN A 15 4.28 0.48 9.50
CA ASN A 15 3.48 0.16 8.34
C ASN A 15 2.62 -1.09 8.54
N ALA A 16 3.16 -2.16 9.11
CA ALA A 16 2.37 -3.35 9.44
C ALA A 16 1.17 -3.04 10.36
N ILE A 17 1.37 -2.15 11.35
CA ILE A 17 0.30 -1.67 12.24
C ILE A 17 -0.75 -0.86 11.46
N ARG A 18 -0.33 0.03 10.55
CA ARG A 18 -1.23 0.79 9.68
C ARG A 18 -2.03 -0.14 8.76
N THR A 19 -1.37 -1.10 8.12
CA THR A 19 -2.01 -2.14 7.30
C THR A 19 -3.05 -2.90 8.14
N ALA A 20 -2.72 -3.34 9.35
CA ALA A 20 -3.68 -4.04 10.22
C ALA A 20 -4.93 -3.21 10.50
N ARG A 21 -4.75 -1.90 10.77
CA ARG A 21 -5.87 -0.96 10.99
C ARG A 21 -6.73 -0.79 9.75
N GLU A 22 -6.13 -0.60 8.58
CA GLU A 22 -6.83 -0.46 7.31
C GLU A 22 -7.64 -1.73 6.98
N TRP A 23 -7.03 -2.91 7.12
CA TRP A 23 -7.69 -4.18 6.91
C TRP A 23 -8.85 -4.42 7.86
N ARG A 24 -8.70 -4.07 9.14
CA ARG A 24 -9.81 -4.14 10.10
C ARG A 24 -10.99 -3.28 9.64
N ASN A 25 -10.73 -2.06 9.16
CA ASN A 25 -11.78 -1.18 8.67
C ASN A 25 -12.49 -1.77 7.46
N LEU A 26 -11.74 -2.22 6.45
CA LEU A 26 -12.29 -2.85 5.25
C LEU A 26 -13.17 -4.06 5.60
N ILE A 27 -12.67 -4.96 6.46
CA ILE A 27 -13.41 -6.12 6.98
C ILE A 27 -14.72 -5.70 7.68
N THR A 28 -14.66 -4.64 8.48
CA THR A 28 -15.82 -4.15 9.25
C THR A 28 -16.89 -3.55 8.34
N HIS A 29 -16.50 -2.89 7.26
CA HIS A 29 -17.41 -2.20 6.35
C HIS A 29 -17.92 -3.08 5.19
N TYR A 30 -17.55 -4.36 5.12
CA TYR A 30 -17.90 -5.27 4.01
C TYR A 30 -17.46 -4.76 2.62
N GLU A 31 -16.49 -3.84 2.58
CA GLU A 31 -15.97 -3.21 1.35
C GLU A 31 -14.81 -4.03 0.75
N PHE A 32 -15.04 -5.27 0.33
CA PHE A 32 -13.91 -6.06 -0.20
C PHE A 32 -14.22 -7.07 -1.31
N GLU A 33 -13.69 -6.76 -2.49
CA GLU A 33 -13.24 -7.73 -3.49
C GLU A 33 -11.70 -7.74 -3.50
N PHE A 34 -11.08 -8.59 -2.68
CA PHE A 34 -9.62 -8.73 -2.69
C PHE A 34 -9.18 -9.97 -3.44
N SER A 35 -8.14 -9.80 -4.26
CA SER A 35 -7.46 -10.91 -4.90
C SER A 35 -6.78 -11.80 -3.84
N THR A 36 -6.80 -13.12 -4.05
CA THR A 36 -6.09 -14.07 -3.16
C THR A 36 -4.62 -13.71 -2.92
N PRO A 37 -3.84 -13.23 -3.93
CA PRO A 37 -2.47 -12.76 -3.70
C PRO A 37 -2.39 -11.60 -2.70
N THR A 38 -3.34 -10.67 -2.73
CA THR A 38 -3.39 -9.53 -1.80
C THR A 38 -3.62 -10.01 -0.37
N ILE A 39 -4.59 -10.90 -0.16
CA ILE A 39 -4.90 -11.46 1.17
C ILE A 39 -3.69 -12.23 1.73
N LYS A 40 -3.06 -13.08 0.91
CA LYS A 40 -1.87 -13.86 1.30
C LYS A 40 -0.68 -12.97 1.66
N SER A 41 -0.48 -11.89 0.90
CA SER A 41 0.59 -10.92 1.17
C SER A 41 0.39 -10.25 2.53
N VAL A 42 -0.83 -9.78 2.79
CA VAL A 42 -1.17 -9.10 4.06
C VAL A 42 -1.05 -10.04 5.24
N PHE A 43 -1.58 -11.26 5.13
CA PHE A 43 -1.39 -12.29 6.15
C PHE A 43 0.10 -12.49 6.47
N SER A 44 0.95 -12.60 5.44
CA SER A 44 2.38 -12.83 5.62
C SER A 44 3.06 -11.71 6.40
N ILE A 45 2.72 -10.46 6.08
CA ILE A 45 3.28 -9.26 6.73
C ILE A 45 2.83 -9.19 8.19
N LEU A 46 1.53 -9.37 8.44
CA LEU A 46 0.98 -9.29 9.79
C LEU A 46 1.53 -10.42 10.67
N LEU A 47 1.64 -11.62 10.13
CA LEU A 47 2.23 -12.74 10.83
C LEU A 47 3.72 -12.51 11.12
N GLY A 48 4.48 -12.04 10.13
CA GLY A 48 5.90 -11.70 10.29
C GLY A 48 6.11 -10.66 11.39
N PHE A 49 5.36 -9.57 11.35
CA PHE A 49 5.36 -8.55 12.40
C PHE A 49 4.99 -9.14 13.77
N TYR A 50 3.92 -9.91 13.85
CA TYR A 50 3.46 -10.51 15.11
C TYR A 50 4.53 -11.43 15.73
N LEU A 51 5.15 -12.29 14.92
CA LEU A 51 6.24 -13.18 15.36
C LEU A 51 7.46 -12.38 15.85
N GLU A 52 7.92 -11.43 15.04
CA GLU A 52 9.10 -10.62 15.36
C GLU A 52 8.87 -9.77 16.61
N PHE A 53 7.68 -9.16 16.74
CA PHE A 53 7.30 -8.37 17.90
C PHE A 53 7.28 -9.23 19.17
N ASN A 54 6.63 -10.40 19.13
CA ASN A 54 6.58 -11.30 20.29
C ASN A 54 7.98 -11.75 20.71
N ARG A 55 8.83 -12.12 19.73
CA ARG A 55 10.19 -12.57 20.02
C ARG A 55 11.07 -11.46 20.58
N ASN A 56 11.09 -10.30 19.93
CA ASN A 56 12.06 -9.23 20.21
C ASN A 56 11.60 -8.30 21.35
N GLN A 57 10.30 -8.04 21.46
CA GLN A 57 9.76 -7.10 22.46
C GLN A 57 9.18 -7.81 23.69
N LEU A 58 8.60 -9.00 23.51
CA LEU A 58 7.94 -9.74 24.60
C LEU A 58 8.71 -10.98 25.05
N GLN A 59 9.79 -11.36 24.35
CA GLN A 59 10.59 -12.57 24.63
C GLN A 59 9.76 -13.86 24.62
N GLN A 60 8.76 -13.92 23.73
CA GLN A 60 7.87 -15.08 23.55
C GLN A 60 8.08 -15.73 22.18
N ASN A 61 8.18 -17.05 22.15
CA ASN A 61 8.16 -17.85 20.91
C ASN A 61 6.77 -18.46 20.71
N ILE A 62 5.89 -17.66 20.14
CA ILE A 62 4.49 -18.01 19.90
C ILE A 62 4.32 -19.16 18.90
N GLU A 63 5.27 -19.35 17.99
CA GLU A 63 5.26 -20.41 16.98
C GLU A 63 5.31 -21.81 17.61
N MET A 64 5.91 -21.95 18.80
CA MET A 64 5.96 -23.23 19.52
C MET A 64 4.61 -23.65 20.10
N ASN A 65 3.68 -22.69 20.23
CA ASN A 65 2.35 -22.92 20.78
C ASN A 65 1.31 -23.23 19.69
N LEU A 66 1.71 -23.17 18.41
CA LEU A 66 0.82 -23.44 17.28
C LEU A 66 0.83 -24.93 16.92
N PRO A 67 -0.33 -25.50 16.58
CA PRO A 67 -0.40 -26.79 15.91
C PRO A 67 0.51 -26.85 14.66
N THR A 68 1.24 -27.95 14.50
CA THR A 68 2.24 -28.12 13.43
C THR A 68 1.66 -27.92 12.03
N ASP A 69 0.43 -28.34 11.82
CA ASP A 69 -0.31 -28.19 10.56
C ASP A 69 -0.64 -26.73 10.26
N LEU A 70 -1.10 -25.96 11.25
CA LEU A 70 -1.34 -24.52 11.13
C LEU A 70 -0.04 -23.76 10.86
N TRP A 71 1.03 -24.09 11.59
CA TRP A 71 2.33 -23.48 11.38
C TRP A 71 2.88 -23.78 9.98
N SER A 72 2.73 -25.02 9.49
CA SER A 72 3.11 -25.39 8.13
C SER A 72 2.35 -24.60 7.06
N GLN A 73 1.03 -24.40 7.24
CA GLN A 73 0.23 -23.58 6.32
C GLN A 73 0.69 -22.12 6.32
N ALA A 74 0.96 -21.57 7.50
CA ALA A 74 1.46 -20.21 7.65
C ALA A 74 2.81 -20.00 6.94
N ILE A 75 3.75 -20.95 7.09
CA ILE A 75 5.04 -20.93 6.39
C ILE A 75 4.83 -20.97 4.86
N LYS A 76 3.90 -21.78 4.36
CA LYS A 76 3.63 -21.85 2.90
C LYS A 76 3.13 -20.51 2.35
N ILE A 77 2.31 -19.79 3.11
CA ILE A 77 1.82 -18.47 2.70
C ILE A 77 2.98 -17.46 2.68
N ASN A 78 3.83 -17.46 3.71
CA ASN A 78 5.03 -16.63 3.74
C ASN A 78 5.99 -16.94 2.58
N ALA A 79 6.26 -18.22 2.31
CA ALA A 79 7.12 -18.64 1.21
C ALA A 79 6.57 -18.19 -0.15
N TYR A 80 5.26 -18.25 -0.33
CA TYR A 80 4.61 -17.73 -1.53
C TYR A 80 4.81 -16.21 -1.68
N PHE A 81 4.65 -15.45 -0.59
CA PHE A 81 4.89 -14.00 -0.63
C PHE A 81 6.35 -13.64 -0.93
N GLU A 82 7.30 -14.31 -0.28
CA GLU A 82 8.73 -14.09 -0.52
C GLU A 82 9.14 -14.43 -1.96
N GLU A 83 8.57 -15.49 -2.55
CA GLU A 83 8.79 -15.82 -3.96
C GLU A 83 8.27 -14.74 -4.90
N LEU A 84 7.06 -14.21 -4.66
CA LEU A 84 6.51 -13.09 -5.44
C LEU A 84 7.36 -11.83 -5.30
N ARG A 85 7.82 -11.53 -4.09
CA ARG A 85 8.69 -10.38 -3.82
C ARG A 85 10.04 -10.54 -4.51
N SER A 86 10.65 -11.72 -4.44
CA SER A 86 11.91 -12.04 -5.12
C SER A 86 11.80 -11.82 -6.63
N ARG A 87 10.72 -12.30 -7.26
CA ARG A 87 10.45 -12.06 -8.69
C ARG A 87 10.25 -10.59 -9.01
N ALA A 88 9.54 -9.87 -8.15
CA ALA A 88 9.32 -8.43 -8.31
C ALA A 88 10.65 -7.65 -8.27
N VAL A 89 11.53 -7.96 -7.31
CA VAL A 89 12.87 -7.35 -7.21
C VAL A 89 13.69 -7.66 -8.44
N LYS A 90 13.70 -8.92 -8.90
CA LYS A 90 14.44 -9.31 -10.11
C LYS A 90 13.95 -8.53 -11.34
N ARG A 91 12.63 -8.37 -11.47
CA ARG A 91 12.02 -7.59 -12.56
C ARG A 91 12.44 -6.10 -12.49
N ILE A 92 12.43 -5.50 -11.31
CA ILE A 92 12.88 -4.12 -11.08
C ILE A 92 14.35 -3.94 -11.53
N GLU A 93 15.21 -4.92 -11.20
CA GLU A 93 16.61 -4.93 -11.61
C GLU A 93 16.76 -5.07 -13.14
N GLU A 94 16.01 -5.98 -13.77
CA GLU A 94 16.00 -6.19 -15.22
C GLU A 94 15.52 -4.95 -15.99
N GLU A 95 14.56 -4.21 -15.44
CA GLU A 95 14.03 -2.97 -16.01
C GLU A 95 14.90 -1.72 -15.71
N ASN A 96 15.99 -1.87 -14.94
CA ASN A 96 16.89 -0.79 -14.51
C ASN A 96 16.17 0.37 -13.80
N ILE A 97 15.15 0.06 -13.00
CA ILE A 97 14.41 1.06 -12.22
C ILE A 97 15.23 1.47 -11.00
N ASP A 98 15.37 2.78 -10.75
CA ASP A 98 16.09 3.27 -9.58
C ASP A 98 15.32 2.91 -8.31
N LYS A 99 16.04 2.36 -7.32
CA LYS A 99 15.47 2.03 -6.01
C LYS A 99 14.92 3.25 -5.27
N GLN A 100 15.40 4.46 -5.60
CA GLN A 100 14.88 5.72 -5.04
C GLN A 100 13.51 6.10 -5.62
N GLU A 101 13.14 5.54 -6.77
CA GLU A 101 11.84 5.76 -7.41
C GLU A 101 10.78 4.75 -6.96
N LEU A 102 11.19 3.72 -6.20
CA LEU A 102 10.28 2.70 -5.70
C LEU A 102 9.43 3.23 -4.55
N TRP A 103 8.14 2.97 -4.64
CA TRP A 103 7.21 3.29 -3.57
C TRP A 103 6.86 2.05 -2.74
N ILE A 104 6.37 2.30 -1.52
CA ILE A 104 5.90 1.25 -0.62
C ILE A 104 4.37 1.23 -0.69
N ARG A 105 3.80 0.08 -1.05
CA ARG A 105 2.35 -0.10 -0.98
C ARG A 105 1.90 -0.18 0.48
N LYS A 106 0.96 0.65 0.91
CA LYS A 106 0.39 0.62 2.28
C LYS A 106 -0.24 -0.73 2.65
N ILE A 107 -0.81 -1.42 1.66
CA ILE A 107 -1.53 -2.68 1.87
C ILE A 107 -0.58 -3.88 1.93
N CYS A 108 0.21 -4.13 0.88
CA CYS A 108 1.09 -5.31 0.85
C CYS A 108 2.53 -5.02 1.33
N ASN A 109 2.80 -3.80 1.83
CA ASN A 109 4.07 -3.36 2.40
C ASN A 109 5.32 -3.73 1.61
N ALA A 110 5.16 -3.96 0.30
CA ALA A 110 6.25 -4.30 -0.60
C ALA A 110 6.80 -2.99 -1.16
N ASP A 111 8.13 -2.89 -1.12
CA ASP A 111 8.97 -1.86 -1.71
C ASP A 111 9.16 -2.09 -3.21
N THR A 112 8.05 -2.39 -3.90
CA THR A 112 8.04 -2.84 -5.30
C THR A 112 6.95 -2.16 -6.12
N ILE A 113 6.49 -1.00 -5.67
CA ILE A 113 5.63 -0.15 -6.50
C ILE A 113 6.52 0.63 -7.46
N VAL A 114 6.20 0.54 -8.74
CA VAL A 114 6.81 1.30 -9.82
C VAL A 114 5.76 2.25 -10.37
N VAL A 115 6.11 3.52 -10.52
CA VAL A 115 5.24 4.54 -11.13
C VAL A 115 5.65 4.69 -12.59
N HIS A 116 4.71 4.44 -13.49
CA HIS A 116 4.90 4.54 -14.93
C HIS A 116 4.29 5.85 -15.47
N ASP A 117 5.05 6.54 -16.32
CA ASP A 117 4.54 7.62 -17.14
C ASP A 117 3.80 7.04 -18.35
N ILE A 118 2.53 7.42 -18.53
CA ILE A 118 1.69 6.94 -19.64
C ILE A 118 1.59 7.94 -20.80
N GLY A 119 2.47 8.94 -20.87
CA GLY A 119 2.66 9.80 -22.05
C GLY A 119 1.57 10.84 -22.27
N ASN A 120 0.61 10.97 -21.35
CA ASN A 120 -0.39 12.03 -21.31
C ASN A 120 -0.10 12.98 -20.14
N ILE A 121 -0.39 14.27 -20.35
CA ILE A 121 -0.09 15.35 -19.40
C ILE A 121 -0.68 15.01 -18.02
N ASN A 122 0.19 14.84 -17.03
CA ASN A 122 -0.11 14.61 -15.60
C ASN A 122 -0.80 13.28 -15.24
N SER A 123 -0.79 12.28 -16.11
CA SER A 123 -1.30 10.95 -15.75
C SER A 123 -0.15 9.98 -15.51
N LEU A 124 -0.04 9.51 -14.28
CA LEU A 124 0.94 8.53 -13.84
C LEU A 124 0.19 7.29 -13.33
N TYR A 125 0.78 6.10 -13.47
CA TYR A 125 0.15 4.85 -13.06
C TYR A 125 1.09 4.02 -12.19
N ALA A 126 0.65 3.70 -10.97
CA ALA A 126 1.44 2.92 -10.02
C ALA A 126 1.08 1.44 -10.11
N VAL A 127 2.10 0.57 -10.16
CA VAL A 127 1.92 -0.90 -10.16
C VAL A 127 2.82 -1.54 -9.12
N CYS A 128 2.25 -2.39 -8.25
CA CYS A 128 3.02 -3.21 -7.34
C CYS A 128 3.42 -4.52 -8.02
N TYR A 129 4.71 -4.71 -8.25
CA TYR A 129 5.20 -5.92 -8.92
C TYR A 129 5.08 -7.17 -8.04
N THR A 130 4.90 -7.02 -6.71
CA THR A 130 4.69 -8.15 -5.80
C THR A 130 3.26 -8.67 -5.80
N CYS A 131 2.26 -7.79 -5.66
CA CYS A 131 0.87 -8.22 -5.47
C CYS A 131 -0.05 -7.94 -6.68
N GLY A 132 0.47 -7.29 -7.73
CA GLY A 132 -0.27 -6.92 -8.93
C GLY A 132 -1.26 -5.77 -8.74
N TYR A 133 -1.26 -5.14 -7.55
CA TYR A 133 -2.06 -3.94 -7.33
C TYR A 133 -1.67 -2.84 -8.30
N ASN A 134 -2.66 -2.08 -8.72
CA ASN A 134 -2.43 -0.94 -9.56
C ASN A 134 -3.46 0.15 -9.29
N GLU A 135 -3.05 1.39 -9.52
CA GLU A 135 -3.87 2.56 -9.28
C GLU A 135 -3.36 3.74 -10.11
N ASP A 136 -4.28 4.62 -10.50
CA ASP A 136 -3.92 5.92 -11.05
C ASP A 136 -3.29 6.80 -9.95
N THR A 137 -2.35 7.62 -10.38
CA THR A 137 -1.66 8.57 -9.51
C THR A 137 -1.74 9.97 -10.10
N VAL A 138 -1.82 10.96 -9.22
CA VAL A 138 -1.90 12.37 -9.59
C VAL A 138 -0.69 13.11 -9.09
N TYR A 139 -0.21 14.10 -9.85
CA TYR A 139 0.91 14.92 -9.45
C TYR A 139 0.43 16.21 -8.79
N CYS A 140 0.88 16.49 -7.56
CA CYS A 140 0.66 17.80 -6.94
C CYS A 140 1.82 18.72 -7.28
N ALA A 141 1.53 19.80 -8.03
CA ALA A 141 2.54 20.80 -8.40
C ALA A 141 3.18 21.49 -7.18
N LYS A 142 2.46 21.58 -6.05
CA LYS A 142 2.88 22.28 -4.84
C LYS A 142 3.64 21.39 -3.86
N CYS A 143 3.20 20.16 -3.66
CA CYS A 143 3.90 19.18 -2.84
C CYS A 143 5.07 18.48 -3.58
N ILE A 144 5.17 18.69 -4.89
CA ILE A 144 6.25 18.16 -5.75
C ILE A 144 6.36 16.65 -5.60
N GLY A 145 5.26 15.95 -5.82
CA GLY A 145 5.21 14.50 -5.69
C GLY A 145 3.97 13.91 -6.33
N PRO A 146 4.07 12.69 -6.86
CA PRO A 146 2.87 11.92 -7.19
C PRO A 146 2.17 11.48 -5.89
N PHE A 147 0.85 11.33 -5.96
CA PHE A 147 -0.03 10.85 -4.90
C PHE A 147 -0.90 9.73 -5.47
N TYR A 148 -1.23 8.74 -4.64
CA TYR A 148 -2.29 7.80 -4.96
C TYR A 148 -3.63 8.55 -5.08
N PHE A 149 -4.43 8.21 -6.08
CA PHE A 149 -5.75 8.83 -6.24
C PHE A 149 -6.64 8.61 -5.00
N SER A 150 -6.55 7.43 -4.38
CA SER A 150 -7.21 7.07 -3.13
C SER A 150 -6.76 7.87 -1.91
N ASP A 151 -5.62 8.57 -1.98
CA ASP A 151 -5.16 9.45 -0.92
C ASP A 151 -5.74 10.87 -1.01
N LEU A 152 -6.38 11.22 -2.14
CA LEU A 152 -6.99 12.53 -2.33
C LEU A 152 -8.22 12.72 -1.44
N GLU A 153 -8.49 13.99 -1.13
CA GLU A 153 -9.68 14.38 -0.39
C GLU A 153 -10.68 15.02 -1.33
N LEU A 154 -11.93 14.57 -1.27
CA LEU A 154 -13.02 15.12 -2.07
C LEU A 154 -13.66 16.25 -1.27
N ILE A 155 -13.59 17.48 -1.78
CA ILE A 155 -14.20 18.65 -1.15
C ILE A 155 -15.34 19.19 -2.01
N HIS A 156 -16.30 19.81 -1.32
CA HIS A 156 -17.38 20.55 -1.96
C HIS A 156 -16.97 22.02 -2.07
N VAL A 157 -16.83 22.51 -3.29
CA VAL A 157 -16.47 23.90 -3.57
C VAL A 157 -17.75 24.64 -3.95
N ASN A 158 -18.06 25.73 -3.23
CA ASN A 158 -19.20 26.60 -3.52
C ASN A 158 -18.67 28.01 -3.77
N ILE A 159 -18.65 28.42 -5.04
CA ILE A 159 -18.26 29.77 -5.44
C ILE A 159 -19.36 30.32 -6.32
N LEU A 160 -20.07 31.34 -5.83
CA LEU A 160 -20.98 32.18 -6.62
C LEU A 160 -21.95 31.38 -7.52
N GLU A 161 -22.70 30.45 -6.92
CA GLU A 161 -23.73 29.61 -7.57
C GLU A 161 -23.21 28.45 -8.45
N ASP A 162 -21.89 28.22 -8.50
CA ASP A 162 -21.30 27.01 -9.08
C ASP A 162 -20.97 26.00 -7.96
N GLU A 163 -21.71 24.89 -7.93
CA GLU A 163 -21.49 23.78 -7.00
C GLU A 163 -20.78 22.64 -7.72
N ARG A 164 -19.54 22.39 -7.32
CA ARG A 164 -18.74 21.29 -7.87
C ARG A 164 -17.95 20.56 -6.81
N LEU A 165 -17.69 19.30 -7.10
CA LEU A 165 -16.77 18.48 -6.32
C LEU A 165 -15.37 18.64 -6.90
N GLU A 166 -14.37 18.74 -6.03
CA GLU A 166 -12.96 18.79 -6.44
C GLU A 166 -12.14 17.82 -5.61
N TYR A 167 -11.19 17.15 -6.26
CA TYR A 167 -10.16 16.42 -5.54
C TYR A 167 -9.01 17.36 -5.20
N VAL A 168 -8.69 17.43 -3.91
CA VAL A 168 -7.57 18.21 -3.40
C VAL A 168 -6.50 17.32 -2.81
N CYS A 169 -5.26 17.83 -2.88
CA CYS A 169 -4.14 17.24 -2.14
C CYS A 169 -4.42 17.32 -0.64
N ARG A 170 -4.41 16.19 0.08
CA ARG A 170 -4.62 16.18 1.54
C ARG A 170 -3.59 17.00 2.31
N ASP A 171 -2.38 17.16 1.79
CA ASP A 171 -1.29 17.83 2.49
C ASP A 171 -1.30 19.35 2.32
N CYS A 172 -1.70 19.85 1.15
CA CYS A 172 -1.63 21.30 0.85
C CYS A 172 -2.95 21.93 0.38
N PHE A 173 -4.02 21.13 0.29
CA PHE A 173 -5.35 21.50 -0.18
C PHE A 173 -5.40 22.15 -1.57
N GLU A 174 -4.33 21.97 -2.37
CA GLU A 174 -4.30 22.39 -3.76
C GLU A 174 -5.28 21.54 -4.57
N SER A 175 -6.08 22.18 -5.43
CA SER A 175 -6.94 21.49 -6.37
C SER A 175 -6.11 20.73 -7.40
N LEU A 176 -6.36 19.43 -7.52
CA LEU A 176 -5.59 18.54 -8.39
C LEU A 176 -6.38 18.13 -9.63
N VAL A 177 -7.70 18.02 -9.52
CA VAL A 177 -8.57 17.52 -10.58
C VAL A 177 -9.98 18.13 -10.44
N THR A 178 -10.48 18.73 -11.51
CA THR A 178 -11.91 19.01 -11.71
C THR A 178 -12.56 17.83 -12.46
N PHE A 179 -13.77 17.44 -12.08
CA PHE A 179 -14.46 16.22 -12.58
C PHE A 179 -14.66 16.14 -14.10
N ASP A 180 -14.35 17.18 -14.86
CA ASP A 180 -14.52 17.19 -16.32
C ASP A 180 -13.47 16.37 -17.09
N HIS A 181 -12.39 15.89 -16.44
CA HIS A 181 -11.25 15.25 -17.13
C HIS A 181 -10.81 13.87 -16.63
N VAL A 182 -11.45 13.29 -15.61
CA VAL A 182 -11.19 11.90 -15.23
C VAL A 182 -12.32 11.04 -15.78
N GLN A 183 -12.19 10.65 -17.05
CA GLN A 183 -12.86 9.45 -17.48
C GLN A 183 -12.09 8.27 -16.86
N PRO A 184 -12.73 7.44 -16.01
CA PRO A 184 -12.13 6.17 -15.64
C PRO A 184 -11.84 5.43 -16.95
N PHE A 185 -10.59 5.05 -17.17
CA PHE A 185 -10.23 4.20 -18.30
C PHE A 185 -11.02 2.90 -18.16
N ASP A 186 -12.07 2.77 -18.95
CA ASP A 186 -12.90 1.57 -19.02
C ASP A 186 -12.03 0.45 -19.63
N ARG A 187 -11.41 -0.38 -18.77
CA ARG A 187 -10.63 -1.53 -19.19
C ARG A 187 -11.54 -2.75 -19.19
N SER A 188 -11.96 -3.12 -20.40
CA SER A 188 -12.60 -4.40 -20.73
C SER A 188 -11.62 -5.58 -20.66
#